data_AF-A0ABD2B5U4-F1
#
_entry.id   AF-A0ABD2B5U4-F1
#
_cell.length_a   1.000
_cell.length_b   1.000
_cell.length_c   1.000
_cell.angle_alpha   90.00
_cell.angle_beta   90.00
_cell.angle_gamma   90.00
#
_symmetry.space_group_name_H-M   'P 1'
#
loop_
_entity.id
_entity.type
_entity.pdbx_description
1 polymer ?
#
loop_
_entity_poly.entity_id
_entity_poly.type
_entity_poly.pdbx_seq_one_letter_code
_entity_poly.pdbx_strand_id
1 'polypeptide(L)'
;MRLITTDRLYFILTLWIWITTDQALGQQPNESVPSVILGGIGNVASSATNFLSGVVQRQKDLLHRVTDTATDYIVSAVERPRILLINATRATTGIIDSAASKGLEFKLRRFIEKLRSRMRYGIPELDIPPLEPFHLDGVRIDTDNPEIGNISAIITDLTVYGLSTFIIESAKLSLIGPSISVNLLFPELYATGDYNVSGILGDMFTIFGSGPFKATIYEFRLQFTVVLGYSRGLYIKDFDLDFALTSVLFDIENFMGGDEVGRIMNKVFQELTPQVVEIIKPDILPGIKSYVASRANETIQHLTMRDLFNILLGENEIRDIAHLIIP
;
A
#
# COMPACT_ATOMS: atom_id res chain seq x y z
N MET A 1 24.88 3.19 -1.55
CA MET A 1 24.50 1.94 -0.88
C MET A 1 22.98 1.93 -0.81
N ARG A 2 22.24 1.68 -1.92
CA ARG A 2 22.44 0.72 -3.03
C ARG A 2 22.60 -0.71 -2.51
N LEU A 3 21.50 -1.48 -2.49
CA LEU A 3 21.40 -2.95 -2.44
C LEU A 3 19.90 -3.37 -2.41
N ILE A 4 19.15 -3.09 -3.48
CA ILE A 4 17.76 -3.60 -3.69
C ILE A 4 17.50 -3.88 -5.19
N THR A 5 17.95 -3.01 -6.10
CA THR A 5 17.68 -3.12 -7.55
C THR A 5 18.30 -4.33 -8.25
N THR A 6 19.24 -5.06 -7.63
CA THR A 6 19.89 -6.21 -8.27
C THR A 6 18.95 -7.41 -8.43
N ASP A 7 18.03 -7.63 -7.49
CA ASP A 7 17.28 -8.89 -7.37
C ASP A 7 16.20 -9.06 -8.46
N ARG A 8 15.65 -7.95 -8.98
CA ARG A 8 14.68 -7.98 -10.09
C ARG A 8 15.34 -8.28 -11.43
N LEU A 9 16.50 -7.70 -11.71
CA LEU A 9 17.32 -8.04 -12.88
C LEU A 9 17.77 -9.52 -12.82
N TYR A 10 18.06 -10.00 -11.60
CA TYR A 10 18.41 -11.40 -11.34
C TYR A 10 17.31 -12.37 -11.78
N PHE A 11 16.02 -12.07 -11.57
CA PHE A 11 14.94 -13.02 -11.85
C PHE A 11 14.82 -13.39 -13.34
N ILE A 12 15.09 -12.43 -14.24
CA ILE A 12 15.05 -12.65 -15.70
C ILE A 12 16.31 -13.41 -16.15
N LEU A 13 17.48 -13.10 -15.57
CA LEU A 13 18.74 -13.79 -15.83
C LEU A 13 18.77 -15.22 -15.27
N THR A 14 18.21 -15.48 -14.09
CA THR A 14 18.15 -16.83 -13.50
C THR A 14 17.23 -17.75 -14.28
N LEU A 15 16.12 -17.24 -14.84
CA LEU A 15 15.24 -18.04 -15.71
C LEU A 15 15.98 -18.54 -16.97
N TRP A 16 16.95 -17.76 -17.48
CA TRP A 16 17.86 -18.18 -18.55
C TRP A 16 18.93 -19.16 -18.07
N ILE A 17 19.57 -18.90 -16.93
CA ILE A 17 20.71 -19.67 -16.42
C ILE A 17 20.28 -21.05 -15.89
N TRP A 18 19.09 -21.17 -15.29
CA TRP A 18 18.58 -22.43 -14.71
C TRP A 18 18.36 -23.54 -15.76
N ILE A 19 18.25 -23.18 -17.04
CA ILE A 19 18.19 -24.10 -18.18
C ILE A 19 19.54 -24.78 -18.45
N THR A 20 20.65 -24.25 -17.91
CA THR A 20 22.02 -24.58 -18.36
C THR A 20 22.97 -25.13 -17.29
N THR A 21 22.55 -25.29 -16.02
CA THR A 21 23.50 -25.53 -14.91
C THR A 21 23.01 -26.48 -13.81
N ASP A 22 22.62 -27.71 -14.19
CA ASP A 22 22.61 -28.86 -13.28
C ASP A 22 23.97 -29.61 -13.39
N GLN A 23 24.82 -29.61 -12.33
CA GLN A 23 25.82 -30.65 -11.92
C GLN A 23 26.70 -30.22 -10.69
N ALA A 24 26.96 -31.15 -9.73
CA ALA A 24 28.09 -31.27 -8.75
C ALA A 24 28.12 -30.57 -7.33
N LEU A 25 28.88 -31.15 -6.35
CA LEU A 25 28.99 -30.88 -4.87
C LEU A 25 30.41 -31.30 -4.30
N GLY A 26 30.88 -31.18 -3.02
CA GLY A 26 30.45 -30.57 -1.72
C GLY A 26 31.21 -31.08 -0.43
N GLN A 27 31.02 -30.44 0.76
CA GLN A 27 31.37 -30.85 2.19
C GLN A 27 32.80 -30.58 2.82
N GLN A 28 33.06 -30.91 4.13
CA GLN A 28 33.90 -30.08 5.09
C GLN A 28 35.04 -30.67 6.08
N PRO A 29 34.91 -30.89 7.44
CA PRO A 29 35.88 -30.35 8.48
C PRO A 29 36.39 -31.23 9.71
N ASN A 30 37.25 -30.69 10.64
CA ASN A 30 37.22 -30.72 12.17
C ASN A 30 38.52 -30.97 13.08
N GLU A 31 38.61 -30.35 14.31
CA GLU A 31 39.29 -30.61 15.68
C GLU A 31 40.78 -31.12 15.96
N SER A 32 41.42 -31.23 17.19
CA SER A 32 41.46 -30.54 18.56
C SER A 32 42.54 -31.08 19.62
N VAL A 33 42.42 -30.80 20.97
CA VAL A 33 42.94 -31.44 22.27
C VAL A 33 44.34 -31.17 23.01
N PRO A 34 44.55 -31.46 24.38
CA PRO A 34 45.50 -30.77 25.34
C PRO A 34 46.35 -31.63 26.41
N SER A 35 46.83 -31.07 27.57
CA SER A 35 47.53 -31.78 28.72
C SER A 35 47.48 -31.11 30.14
N VAL A 36 48.09 -31.70 31.23
CA VAL A 36 47.87 -31.39 32.70
C VAL A 36 49.09 -31.64 33.66
N ILE A 37 49.23 -30.90 34.81
CA ILE A 37 49.67 -31.31 36.21
C ILE A 37 50.21 -30.15 37.09
N LEU A 38 49.69 -29.96 38.33
CA LEU A 38 50.34 -29.37 39.55
C LEU A 38 49.34 -29.29 40.73
N GLY A 39 49.64 -29.81 41.95
CA GLY A 39 48.56 -30.02 42.96
C GLY A 39 48.84 -30.01 44.48
N GLY A 40 50.02 -29.61 44.97
CA GLY A 40 50.37 -29.77 46.40
C GLY A 40 49.81 -28.71 47.36
N ILE A 41 50.09 -27.43 47.10
CA ILE A 41 49.89 -26.32 48.07
C ILE A 41 48.42 -25.87 48.19
N GLY A 42 47.56 -26.24 47.23
CA GLY A 42 46.18 -25.76 47.17
C GLY A 42 45.28 -26.15 48.35
N ASN A 43 45.54 -27.27 49.04
CA ASN A 43 44.55 -27.89 49.94
C ASN A 43 44.24 -27.09 51.22
N VAL A 44 45.22 -26.39 51.81
CA VAL A 44 44.97 -25.59 53.02
C VAL A 44 44.30 -24.27 52.67
N ALA A 45 44.73 -23.63 51.58
CA ALA A 45 44.08 -22.42 51.04
C ALA A 45 42.64 -22.71 50.57
N SER A 46 42.40 -23.87 49.94
CA SER A 46 41.05 -24.27 49.53
C SER A 46 40.14 -24.46 50.73
N SER A 47 40.60 -25.06 51.83
CA SER A 47 39.76 -25.28 53.03
C SER A 47 39.22 -23.98 53.63
N ALA A 48 40.06 -22.94 53.77
CA ALA A 48 39.60 -21.63 54.23
C ALA A 48 38.67 -20.93 53.22
N THR A 49 39.00 -21.03 51.93
CA THR A 49 38.18 -20.49 50.82
C THR A 49 36.81 -21.18 50.75
N ASN A 50 36.76 -22.49 51.00
CA ASN A 50 35.55 -23.33 50.97
C ASN A 50 34.64 -23.03 52.17
N PHE A 51 35.18 -22.68 53.34
CA PHE A 51 34.36 -22.22 54.46
C PHE A 51 33.72 -20.85 54.16
N LEU A 52 34.51 -19.88 53.70
CA LEU A 52 34.00 -18.53 53.39
C LEU A 52 33.00 -18.54 52.22
N SER A 53 33.32 -19.23 51.12
CA SER A 53 32.37 -19.43 50.01
C SER A 53 31.14 -20.22 50.44
N GLY A 54 31.28 -21.23 51.31
CA GLY A 54 30.16 -21.98 51.87
C GLY A 54 29.20 -21.15 52.74
N VAL A 55 29.67 -20.08 53.38
CA VAL A 55 28.84 -19.10 54.10
C VAL A 55 28.21 -18.09 53.13
N VAL A 56 29.01 -17.50 52.24
CA VAL A 56 28.53 -16.51 51.25
C VAL A 56 27.49 -17.11 50.31
N GLN A 57 27.73 -18.31 49.80
CA GLN A 57 26.78 -19.02 48.93
C GLN A 57 25.48 -19.33 49.69
N ARG A 58 25.55 -19.73 50.96
CA ARG A 58 24.34 -20.03 51.75
C ARG A 58 23.49 -18.78 52.03
N GLN A 59 24.12 -17.61 52.19
CA GLN A 59 23.40 -16.33 52.24
C GLN A 59 22.79 -15.97 50.87
N LYS A 60 23.55 -16.17 49.79
CA LYS A 60 23.10 -15.94 48.40
C LYS A 60 21.90 -16.82 48.04
N ASP A 61 21.93 -18.11 48.38
CA ASP A 61 20.83 -19.07 48.12
C ASP A 61 19.58 -18.80 48.96
N LEU A 62 19.70 -18.10 50.09
CA LEU A 62 18.56 -17.63 50.88
C LEU A 62 17.98 -16.34 50.30
N LEU A 63 18.83 -15.40 49.89
CA LEU A 63 18.42 -14.18 49.19
C LEU A 63 17.70 -14.48 47.87
N HIS A 64 18.22 -15.42 47.07
CA HIS A 64 17.52 -15.89 45.87
C HIS A 64 16.17 -16.50 46.23
N ARG A 65 16.10 -17.52 47.10
CA ARG A 65 14.81 -18.15 47.46
C ARG A 65 13.75 -17.18 48.00
N VAL A 66 14.13 -16.15 48.77
CA VAL A 66 13.20 -15.10 49.20
C VAL A 66 12.77 -14.20 48.04
N THR A 67 13.71 -13.82 47.16
CA THR A 67 13.43 -13.01 45.96
C THR A 67 12.53 -13.75 44.97
N ASP A 68 12.82 -15.01 44.69
CA ASP A 68 12.09 -15.88 43.77
C ASP A 68 10.66 -16.09 44.28
N THR A 69 10.50 -16.42 45.57
CA THR A 69 9.18 -16.59 46.20
C THR A 69 8.36 -15.29 46.17
N ALA A 70 8.97 -14.15 46.51
CA ALA A 70 8.28 -12.85 46.45
C ALA A 70 7.88 -12.47 45.02
N THR A 71 8.73 -12.79 44.04
CA THR A 71 8.47 -12.55 42.62
C THR A 71 7.30 -13.42 42.12
N ASP A 72 7.26 -14.70 42.47
CA ASP A 72 6.16 -15.61 42.10
C ASP A 72 4.83 -15.18 42.73
N TYR A 73 4.83 -14.69 43.97
CA TYR A 73 3.64 -14.09 44.60
C TYR A 73 3.16 -12.82 43.87
N ILE A 74 4.06 -11.92 43.47
CA ILE A 74 3.70 -10.71 42.71
C ILE A 74 3.17 -11.07 41.31
N VAL A 75 3.84 -11.97 40.60
CA VAL A 75 3.46 -12.44 39.26
C VAL A 75 2.11 -13.15 39.28
N SER A 76 1.85 -13.99 40.30
CA SER A 76 0.58 -14.72 40.42
C SER A 76 -0.59 -13.86 40.92
N ALA A 77 -0.37 -12.95 41.86
CA ALA A 77 -1.42 -12.13 42.46
C ALA A 77 -1.77 -10.86 41.65
N VAL A 78 -0.82 -10.30 40.89
CA VAL A 78 -1.03 -9.05 40.13
C VAL A 78 -0.99 -9.30 38.63
N GLU A 79 0.08 -9.90 38.12
CA GLU A 79 0.33 -9.90 36.67
C GLU A 79 -0.50 -10.94 35.92
N ARG A 80 -0.80 -12.11 36.52
CA ARG A 80 -1.75 -13.08 35.93
C ARG A 80 -3.18 -12.50 35.79
N PRO A 81 -3.82 -11.92 36.83
CA PRO A 81 -5.11 -11.24 36.68
C PRO A 81 -5.07 -10.10 35.66
N ARG A 82 -3.98 -9.32 35.62
CA ARG A 82 -3.79 -8.23 34.65
C ARG A 82 -3.72 -8.73 33.20
N ILE A 83 -2.97 -9.80 32.94
CA ILE A 83 -2.88 -10.43 31.61
C ILE A 83 -4.24 -11.01 31.19
N LEU A 84 -4.98 -11.62 32.13
CA LEU A 84 -6.35 -12.08 31.88
C LEU A 84 -7.30 -10.93 31.54
N LEU A 85 -7.23 -9.80 32.26
CA LEU A 85 -7.99 -8.59 31.93
C LEU A 85 -7.62 -8.03 30.55
N ILE A 86 -6.34 -7.94 30.22
CA ILE A 86 -5.85 -7.45 28.92
C ILE A 86 -6.36 -8.36 27.78
N ASN A 87 -6.30 -9.68 27.96
CA ASN A 87 -6.75 -10.63 26.94
C ASN A 87 -8.29 -10.67 26.81
N ALA A 88 -9.03 -10.57 27.92
CA ALA A 88 -10.48 -10.43 27.90
C ALA A 88 -10.92 -9.09 27.26
N THR A 89 -10.19 -8.00 27.52
CA THR A 89 -10.43 -6.70 26.87
C THR A 89 -10.18 -6.80 25.37
N ARG A 90 -9.06 -7.39 24.93
CA ARG A 90 -8.76 -7.62 23.50
C ARG A 90 -9.80 -8.50 22.80
N ALA A 91 -10.30 -9.53 23.48
CA ALA A 91 -11.36 -10.40 22.95
C ALA A 91 -12.70 -9.67 22.84
N THR A 92 -13.06 -8.82 23.81
CA THR A 92 -14.31 -8.06 23.80
C THR A 92 -14.28 -6.86 22.86
N THR A 93 -13.15 -6.14 22.74
CA THR A 93 -12.98 -5.13 21.67
C THR A 93 -13.13 -5.78 20.31
N GLY A 94 -12.45 -6.91 20.03
CA GLY A 94 -12.60 -7.62 18.76
C GLY A 94 -14.05 -8.03 18.40
N ILE A 95 -14.93 -8.23 19.38
CA ILE A 95 -16.36 -8.54 19.17
C ILE A 95 -17.18 -7.25 18.98
N ILE A 96 -16.95 -6.22 19.79
CA ILE A 96 -17.65 -4.92 19.72
C ILE A 96 -17.26 -4.19 18.42
N ASP A 97 -15.96 -4.13 18.11
CA ASP A 97 -15.41 -3.60 16.88
C ASP A 97 -15.95 -4.37 15.66
N SER A 98 -16.10 -5.71 15.74
CA SER A 98 -16.68 -6.51 14.64
C SER A 98 -18.13 -6.10 14.31
N ALA A 99 -18.97 -5.88 15.32
CA ALA A 99 -20.35 -5.46 15.10
C ALA A 99 -20.45 -3.98 14.66
N ALA A 100 -19.72 -3.08 15.33
CA ALA A 100 -19.73 -1.66 15.03
C ALA A 100 -19.12 -1.38 13.64
N SER A 101 -17.97 -1.99 13.34
CA SER A 101 -17.28 -1.87 12.05
C SER A 101 -18.14 -2.40 10.89
N LYS A 102 -18.88 -3.50 11.05
CA LYS A 102 -19.82 -3.97 10.01
C LYS A 102 -20.95 -2.97 9.73
N GLY A 103 -21.53 -2.37 10.77
CA GLY A 103 -22.53 -1.31 10.60
C GLY A 103 -21.96 -0.05 9.93
N LEU A 104 -20.69 0.24 10.21
CA LEU A 104 -19.93 1.39 9.73
C LEU A 104 -19.44 1.21 8.28
N GLU A 105 -18.98 0.02 7.92
CA GLU A 105 -18.72 -0.45 6.54
C GLU A 105 -19.99 -0.38 5.70
N PHE A 106 -21.12 -0.92 6.18
CA PHE A 106 -22.39 -0.86 5.45
C PHE A 106 -22.83 0.57 5.14
N LYS A 107 -22.64 1.49 6.11
CA LYS A 107 -22.89 2.92 5.97
C LYS A 107 -21.93 3.58 4.95
N LEU A 108 -20.63 3.32 5.03
CA LEU A 108 -19.65 3.80 4.04
C LEU A 108 -19.93 3.25 2.63
N ARG A 109 -20.22 1.95 2.49
CA ARG A 109 -20.62 1.34 1.20
C ARG A 109 -21.83 2.08 0.62
N ARG A 110 -22.89 2.29 1.40
CA ARG A 110 -24.08 3.06 0.97
C ARG A 110 -23.74 4.50 0.54
N PHE A 111 -22.76 5.15 1.17
CA PHE A 111 -22.28 6.47 0.74
C PHE A 111 -21.53 6.41 -0.61
N ILE A 112 -20.66 5.42 -0.81
CA ILE A 112 -19.93 5.24 -2.07
C ILE A 112 -20.91 4.87 -3.22
N GLU A 113 -21.90 4.03 -2.96
CA GLU A 113 -23.00 3.73 -3.89
C GLU A 113 -23.81 5.00 -4.26
N LYS A 114 -24.08 5.86 -3.27
CA LYS A 114 -24.68 7.19 -3.48
C LYS A 114 -23.80 8.07 -4.39
N LEU A 115 -22.48 8.11 -4.19
CA LEU A 115 -21.55 8.83 -5.07
C LEU A 115 -21.57 8.29 -6.51
N ARG A 116 -21.58 6.96 -6.71
CA ARG A 116 -21.69 6.35 -8.05
C ARG A 116 -22.86 6.93 -8.85
N SER A 117 -24.03 7.05 -8.22
CA SER A 117 -25.24 7.60 -8.85
C SER A 117 -25.10 9.07 -9.32
N ARG A 118 -24.13 9.82 -8.77
CA ARG A 118 -23.84 11.21 -9.14
C ARG A 118 -22.74 11.34 -10.20
N MET A 119 -21.90 10.33 -10.43
CA MET A 119 -20.71 10.44 -11.30
C MET A 119 -21.02 11.00 -12.70
N ARG A 120 -22.14 10.61 -13.33
CA ARG A 120 -22.56 11.14 -14.65
C ARG A 120 -22.85 12.64 -14.67
N TYR A 121 -23.22 13.23 -13.54
CA TYR A 121 -23.67 14.63 -13.42
C TYR A 121 -22.71 15.50 -12.59
N GLY A 122 -21.71 14.89 -11.95
CA GLY A 122 -20.89 15.52 -10.94
C GLY A 122 -21.66 15.88 -9.66
N ILE A 123 -21.04 16.74 -8.86
CA ILE A 123 -21.66 17.45 -7.74
C ILE A 123 -21.18 18.91 -7.84
N PRO A 124 -21.85 19.75 -8.67
CA PRO A 124 -21.44 21.14 -8.88
C PRO A 124 -21.40 21.97 -7.59
N GLU A 125 -22.21 21.59 -6.59
CA GLU A 125 -22.24 22.17 -5.25
C GLU A 125 -20.94 21.95 -4.45
N LEU A 126 -20.05 21.08 -4.95
CA LEU A 126 -18.74 20.73 -4.39
C LEU A 126 -17.59 20.96 -5.40
N ASP A 127 -17.86 21.61 -6.53
CA ASP A 127 -16.95 21.71 -7.69
C ASP A 127 -16.43 20.33 -8.21
N ILE A 128 -17.21 19.26 -7.99
CA ILE A 128 -16.90 17.93 -8.51
C ILE A 128 -17.47 17.82 -9.94
N PRO A 129 -16.63 17.73 -10.99
CA PRO A 129 -17.10 17.60 -12.36
C PRO A 129 -17.74 16.22 -12.62
N PRO A 130 -18.37 16.00 -13.79
CA PRO A 130 -18.70 14.67 -14.26
C PRO A 130 -17.46 13.74 -14.27
N LEU A 131 -17.66 12.54 -13.75
CA LEU A 131 -16.67 11.45 -13.67
C LEU A 131 -17.12 10.23 -14.52
N GLU A 132 -18.17 10.37 -15.33
CA GLU A 132 -18.67 9.35 -16.25
C GLU A 132 -19.33 10.00 -17.49
N PRO A 133 -18.55 10.29 -18.56
CA PRO A 133 -17.10 10.09 -18.67
C PRO A 133 -16.33 11.11 -17.81
N PHE A 134 -15.16 10.70 -17.30
CA PHE A 134 -14.16 11.62 -16.76
C PHE A 134 -13.33 12.19 -17.91
N HIS A 135 -13.02 13.48 -17.86
CA HIS A 135 -12.26 14.19 -18.90
C HIS A 135 -11.05 14.88 -18.25
N LEU A 136 -9.92 14.91 -18.96
CA LEU A 136 -8.71 15.58 -18.50
C LEU A 136 -7.88 16.11 -19.69
N ASP A 137 -7.71 17.43 -19.74
CA ASP A 137 -7.16 18.16 -20.90
C ASP A 137 -5.80 17.65 -21.38
N GLY A 138 -4.93 17.21 -20.46
CA GLY A 138 -3.74 16.46 -20.81
C GLY A 138 -2.86 16.00 -19.65
N VAL A 139 -2.07 14.95 -19.91
CA VAL A 139 -1.05 14.38 -19.02
C VAL A 139 0.30 14.46 -19.72
N ARG A 140 1.35 14.88 -19.02
CA ARG A 140 2.74 14.70 -19.46
C ARG A 140 3.42 13.66 -18.58
N ILE A 141 4.06 12.69 -19.22
CA ILE A 141 4.86 11.64 -18.57
C ILE A 141 6.26 11.73 -19.16
N ASP A 142 7.23 12.12 -18.35
CA ASP A 142 8.65 12.08 -18.69
C ASP A 142 9.31 11.02 -17.82
N THR A 143 10.01 10.07 -18.45
CA THR A 143 10.70 8.97 -17.79
C THR A 143 12.17 8.97 -18.22
N ASP A 144 13.07 8.96 -17.25
CA ASP A 144 14.52 8.80 -17.44
C ASP A 144 15.01 7.66 -16.53
N ASN A 145 14.65 6.43 -16.92
CA ASN A 145 14.74 5.25 -16.05
C ASN A 145 15.58 4.16 -16.73
N PRO A 146 16.68 3.65 -16.13
CA PRO A 146 17.54 2.63 -16.74
C PRO A 146 16.86 1.31 -17.15
N GLU A 147 15.66 1.01 -16.65
CA GLU A 147 14.88 -0.18 -17.03
C GLU A 147 13.97 0.06 -18.25
N ILE A 148 13.73 1.33 -18.63
CA ILE A 148 12.82 1.74 -19.72
C ILE A 148 13.53 2.55 -20.81
N GLY A 149 14.53 3.36 -20.46
CA GLY A 149 15.14 4.38 -21.32
C GLY A 149 14.66 5.80 -21.00
N ASN A 150 14.90 6.71 -21.94
CA ASN A 150 14.54 8.13 -21.86
C ASN A 150 13.34 8.41 -22.79
N ILE A 151 12.15 8.59 -22.23
CA ILE A 151 10.90 8.73 -22.98
C ILE A 151 10.13 9.96 -22.51
N SER A 152 9.66 10.76 -23.47
CA SER A 152 8.70 11.84 -23.25
C SER A 152 7.39 11.51 -23.95
N ALA A 153 6.30 11.43 -23.19
CA ALA A 153 4.95 11.23 -23.66
C ALA A 153 4.04 12.37 -23.22
N ILE A 154 3.18 12.83 -24.13
CA ILE A 154 2.06 13.72 -23.85
C ILE A 154 0.79 13.00 -24.30
N ILE A 155 -0.23 13.03 -23.45
CA ILE A 155 -1.61 12.65 -23.77
C ILE A 155 -2.44 13.94 -23.70
N THR A 156 -3.34 14.17 -24.65
CA THR A 156 -4.33 15.25 -24.61
C THR A 156 -5.75 14.70 -24.81
N ASP A 157 -6.74 15.49 -24.40
CA ASP A 157 -8.17 15.21 -24.60
C ASP A 157 -8.59 13.84 -24.01
N LEU A 158 -7.94 13.44 -22.92
CA LEU A 158 -8.13 12.14 -22.28
C LEU A 158 -9.55 12.03 -21.74
N THR A 159 -10.30 11.08 -22.29
CA THR A 159 -11.66 10.74 -21.86
C THR A 159 -11.68 9.30 -21.36
N VAL A 160 -12.13 9.09 -20.12
CA VAL A 160 -12.20 7.78 -19.46
C VAL A 160 -13.65 7.44 -19.12
N TYR A 161 -14.09 6.29 -19.61
CA TYR A 161 -15.43 5.73 -19.49
C TYR A 161 -15.43 4.52 -18.57
N GLY A 162 -16.57 4.26 -17.93
CA GLY A 162 -16.78 3.09 -17.08
C GLY A 162 -16.29 3.26 -15.64
N LEU A 163 -15.83 4.46 -15.24
CA LEU A 163 -15.45 4.75 -13.86
C LEU A 163 -16.62 4.62 -12.88
N SER A 164 -17.88 4.64 -13.34
CA SER A 164 -19.04 4.31 -12.51
C SER A 164 -19.30 2.80 -12.36
N THR A 165 -18.62 1.91 -13.08
CA THR A 165 -18.89 0.46 -13.05
C THR A 165 -18.29 -0.28 -11.84
N PHE A 166 -17.57 0.41 -10.97
CA PHE A 166 -16.77 -0.21 -9.92
C PHE A 166 -17.56 -1.11 -8.96
N ILE A 167 -16.95 -2.22 -8.59
CA ILE A 167 -17.34 -3.12 -7.51
C ILE A 167 -16.57 -2.70 -6.25
N ILE A 168 -17.29 -2.49 -5.13
CA ILE A 168 -16.64 -2.21 -3.84
C ILE A 168 -16.18 -3.53 -3.23
N GLU A 169 -14.89 -3.85 -3.32
CA GLU A 169 -14.33 -5.05 -2.72
C GLU A 169 -14.29 -4.91 -1.19
N SER A 170 -13.71 -3.81 -0.69
CA SER A 170 -13.66 -3.48 0.74
C SER A 170 -13.91 -1.99 0.98
N ALA A 171 -14.61 -1.66 2.07
CA ALA A 171 -14.79 -0.28 2.50
C ALA A 171 -14.81 -0.21 4.04
N LYS A 172 -13.76 0.35 4.63
CA LYS A 172 -13.55 0.44 6.08
C LYS A 172 -13.51 1.90 6.48
N LEU A 173 -14.11 2.21 7.62
CA LEU A 173 -14.15 3.54 8.22
C LEU A 173 -13.79 3.41 9.70
N SER A 174 -12.78 4.14 10.16
CA SER A 174 -12.48 4.32 11.58
C SER A 174 -12.98 5.68 12.04
N LEU A 175 -13.55 5.73 13.24
CA LEU A 175 -13.90 6.99 13.92
C LEU A 175 -12.85 7.40 14.97
N ILE A 176 -11.99 6.46 15.40
CA ILE A 176 -10.89 6.69 16.32
C ILE A 176 -9.65 6.96 15.47
N GLY A 177 -9.29 8.25 15.34
CA GLY A 177 -8.39 8.71 14.28
C GLY A 177 -9.10 8.60 12.93
N PRO A 178 -9.97 9.56 12.57
CA PRO A 178 -10.90 9.42 11.44
C PRO A 178 -10.19 9.02 10.14
N SER A 179 -10.50 7.83 9.63
CA SER A 179 -9.89 7.30 8.41
C SER A 179 -10.86 6.47 7.57
N ILE A 180 -10.65 6.50 6.26
CA ILE A 180 -11.45 5.79 5.25
C ILE A 180 -10.48 5.00 4.38
N SER A 181 -10.60 3.67 4.38
CA SER A 181 -9.84 2.78 3.48
C SER A 181 -10.79 2.05 2.55
N VAL A 182 -10.58 2.15 1.24
CA VAL A 182 -11.48 1.58 0.21
C VAL A 182 -10.66 0.84 -0.84
N ASN A 183 -11.15 -0.34 -1.24
CA ASN A 183 -10.66 -1.11 -2.38
C ASN A 183 -11.80 -1.23 -3.40
N LEU A 184 -11.55 -0.76 -4.62
CA LEU A 184 -12.47 -0.79 -5.76
C LEU A 184 -11.88 -1.64 -6.89
N LEU A 185 -12.70 -2.51 -7.48
CA LEU A 185 -12.40 -3.22 -8.71
C LEU A 185 -13.27 -2.66 -9.84
N PHE A 186 -12.65 -2.18 -10.90
CA PHE A 186 -13.31 -1.76 -12.14
C PHE A 186 -13.11 -2.90 -13.16
N PRO A 187 -14.16 -3.67 -13.51
CA PRO A 187 -14.00 -4.87 -14.34
C PRO A 187 -13.44 -4.56 -15.73
N GLU A 188 -13.92 -3.47 -16.33
CA GLU A 188 -13.49 -2.91 -17.61
C GLU A 188 -13.52 -1.38 -17.50
N LEU A 189 -12.46 -0.72 -17.95
CA LEU A 189 -12.43 0.73 -18.21
C LEU A 189 -12.05 0.95 -19.67
N TYR A 190 -12.65 1.95 -20.30
CA TYR A 190 -12.32 2.34 -21.67
C TYR A 190 -11.78 3.77 -21.67
N ALA A 191 -10.66 4.00 -22.35
CA ALA A 191 -10.03 5.31 -22.45
C ALA A 191 -9.71 5.66 -23.91
N THR A 192 -9.90 6.93 -24.24
CA THR A 192 -9.59 7.51 -25.56
C THR A 192 -8.92 8.87 -25.39
N GLY A 193 -8.10 9.26 -26.35
CA GLY A 193 -7.53 10.59 -26.45
C GLY A 193 -6.53 10.64 -27.60
N ASP A 194 -5.79 11.75 -27.69
CA ASP A 194 -4.64 11.86 -28.57
C ASP A 194 -3.34 11.68 -27.77
N TYR A 195 -2.31 11.14 -28.42
CA TYR A 195 -0.99 10.97 -27.83
C TYR A 195 0.10 11.54 -28.74
N ASN A 196 1.23 11.90 -28.12
CA ASN A 196 2.48 12.22 -28.80
C ASN A 196 3.62 11.66 -27.93
N VAL A 197 4.39 10.73 -28.47
CA VAL A 197 5.54 10.10 -27.80
C VAL A 197 6.80 10.24 -28.63
N SER A 198 7.91 10.50 -27.96
CA SER A 198 9.26 10.43 -28.54
C SER A 198 10.28 10.06 -27.47
N GLY A 199 11.35 9.36 -27.85
CA GLY A 199 12.40 8.98 -26.92
C GLY A 199 13.32 7.87 -27.42
N ILE A 200 14.07 7.30 -26.49
CA ILE A 200 14.89 6.11 -26.68
C ILE A 200 14.43 5.07 -25.64
N LEU A 201 13.95 3.93 -26.13
CA LEU A 201 13.64 2.75 -25.33
C LEU A 201 14.93 1.96 -25.06
N GLY A 202 15.22 1.72 -23.79
CA GLY A 202 16.56 1.34 -23.32
C GLY A 202 17.62 2.35 -23.77
N ASP A 203 18.81 1.85 -24.13
CA ASP A 203 19.93 2.68 -24.60
C ASP A 203 19.99 2.86 -26.13
N MET A 204 19.10 2.19 -26.90
CA MET A 204 19.35 1.94 -28.34
C MET A 204 18.15 2.11 -29.29
N PHE A 205 16.90 2.00 -28.82
CA PHE A 205 15.74 1.96 -29.73
C PHE A 205 14.98 3.29 -29.73
N THR A 206 15.27 4.17 -30.69
CA THR A 206 14.47 5.40 -30.86
C THR A 206 13.00 5.05 -31.13
N ILE A 207 12.09 5.54 -30.29
CA ILE A 207 10.64 5.41 -30.47
C ILE A 207 10.02 6.76 -30.79
N PHE A 208 8.97 6.74 -31.62
CA PHE A 208 8.17 7.93 -31.92
C PHE A 208 6.75 7.55 -32.38
N GLY A 209 5.81 8.46 -32.22
CA GLY A 209 4.46 8.35 -32.80
C GLY A 209 3.53 9.43 -32.27
N SER A 210 2.50 9.76 -33.05
CA SER A 210 1.48 10.73 -32.66
C SER A 210 0.18 10.51 -33.41
N GLY A 211 -0.95 10.57 -32.70
CA GLY A 211 -2.28 10.36 -33.25
C GLY A 211 -3.28 9.96 -32.16
N PRO A 212 -4.46 9.44 -32.53
CA PRO A 212 -5.42 8.95 -31.56
C PRO A 212 -4.98 7.60 -30.98
N PHE A 213 -5.41 7.33 -29.75
CA PHE A 213 -5.33 6.00 -29.15
C PHE A 213 -6.67 5.60 -28.50
N LYS A 214 -6.85 4.29 -28.36
CA LYS A 214 -7.95 3.67 -27.63
C LYS A 214 -7.36 2.59 -26.73
N ALA A 215 -7.80 2.51 -25.48
CA ALA A 215 -7.31 1.54 -24.52
C ALA A 215 -8.48 0.94 -23.72
N THR A 216 -8.55 -0.39 -23.66
CA THR A 216 -9.50 -1.10 -22.77
C THR A 216 -8.71 -1.78 -21.65
N ILE A 217 -8.86 -1.30 -20.43
CA ILE A 217 -8.13 -1.75 -19.24
C ILE A 217 -9.00 -2.77 -18.50
N TYR A 218 -8.45 -3.94 -18.19
CA TYR A 218 -9.17 -5.03 -17.53
C TYR A 218 -8.72 -5.21 -16.08
N GLU A 219 -9.72 -5.43 -15.20
CA GLU A 219 -9.54 -5.59 -13.75
C GLU A 219 -8.66 -4.50 -13.10
N PHE A 220 -8.91 -3.23 -13.42
CA PHE A 220 -8.24 -2.14 -12.72
C PHE A 220 -8.66 -2.13 -11.26
N ARG A 221 -7.70 -2.25 -10.34
CA ARG A 221 -7.91 -2.27 -8.89
C ARG A 221 -7.33 -0.99 -8.31
N LEU A 222 -8.17 -0.21 -7.63
CA LEU A 222 -7.79 1.02 -6.94
C LEU A 222 -7.93 0.81 -5.43
N GLN A 223 -6.86 1.09 -4.68
CA GLN A 223 -6.87 1.02 -3.23
C GLN A 223 -6.39 2.35 -2.65
N PHE A 224 -7.16 2.95 -1.74
CA PHE A 224 -6.78 4.21 -1.12
C PHE A 224 -7.13 4.24 0.37
N THR A 225 -6.35 5.01 1.14
CA THR A 225 -6.61 5.33 2.54
C THR A 225 -6.46 6.82 2.77
N VAL A 226 -7.54 7.48 3.17
CA VAL A 226 -7.56 8.87 3.63
C VAL A 226 -7.54 8.88 5.16
N VAL A 227 -6.69 9.70 5.78
CA VAL A 227 -6.79 10.07 7.19
C VAL A 227 -7.20 11.54 7.27
N LEU A 228 -8.27 11.83 7.99
CA LEU A 228 -8.82 13.17 8.13
C LEU A 228 -8.31 13.85 9.41
N GLY A 229 -7.93 15.11 9.27
CA GLY A 229 -7.72 16.04 10.37
C GLY A 229 -8.91 17.00 10.52
N TYR A 230 -8.96 17.71 11.64
CA TYR A 230 -9.94 18.76 11.89
C TYR A 230 -9.27 19.93 12.61
N SER A 231 -9.57 21.17 12.21
CA SER A 231 -9.05 22.39 12.86
C SER A 231 -10.04 23.56 12.77
N ARG A 232 -10.31 24.04 11.55
CA ARG A 232 -11.28 25.11 11.23
C ARG A 232 -12.32 24.65 10.19
N GLY A 233 -12.51 23.33 10.13
CA GLY A 233 -12.98 22.58 8.98
C GLY A 233 -12.22 21.25 8.92
N LEU A 234 -12.67 20.30 8.10
CA LEU A 234 -11.94 19.07 7.81
C LEU A 234 -10.76 19.33 6.87
N TYR A 235 -9.76 18.46 6.90
CA TYR A 235 -8.70 18.43 5.89
C TYR A 235 -8.12 17.03 5.75
N ILE A 236 -7.51 16.74 4.61
CA ILE A 236 -6.74 15.51 4.41
C ILE A 236 -5.42 15.67 5.16
N LYS A 237 -5.24 14.89 6.23
CA LYS A 237 -4.01 14.85 7.04
C LYS A 237 -2.97 13.92 6.42
N ASP A 238 -3.43 12.81 5.85
CA ASP A 238 -2.60 11.81 5.16
C ASP A 238 -3.43 11.16 4.06
N PHE A 239 -2.77 10.78 2.97
CA PHE A 239 -3.42 10.14 1.81
C PHE A 239 -2.48 9.13 1.16
N ASP A 240 -2.85 7.86 1.28
CA ASP A 240 -2.28 6.79 0.50
C ASP A 240 -3.24 6.34 -0.60
N LEU A 241 -2.67 5.95 -1.73
CA LEU A 241 -3.34 5.48 -2.93
C LEU A 241 -2.34 4.61 -3.69
N ASP A 242 -2.80 3.48 -4.18
CA ASP A 242 -2.07 2.59 -5.08
C ASP A 242 -3.08 1.95 -6.03
N PHE A 243 -2.60 1.40 -7.14
CA PHE A 243 -3.43 0.75 -8.14
C PHE A 243 -2.71 -0.39 -8.84
N ALA A 244 -3.46 -1.34 -9.38
CA ALA A 244 -2.96 -2.41 -10.24
C ALA A 244 -3.94 -2.64 -11.39
N LEU A 245 -3.51 -3.36 -12.43
CA LEU A 245 -4.35 -3.81 -13.53
C LEU A 245 -3.89 -5.20 -14.01
N THR A 246 -4.81 -6.00 -14.54
CA THR A 246 -4.46 -7.34 -15.06
C THR A 246 -3.92 -7.24 -16.50
N SER A 247 -4.56 -6.46 -17.37
CA SER A 247 -4.12 -6.24 -18.75
C SER A 247 -4.71 -4.96 -19.36
N VAL A 248 -4.18 -4.54 -20.51
CA VAL A 248 -4.74 -3.46 -21.32
C VAL A 248 -4.72 -3.87 -22.79
N LEU A 249 -5.85 -3.75 -23.48
CA LEU A 249 -5.94 -3.85 -24.94
C LEU A 249 -5.78 -2.47 -25.56
N PHE A 250 -4.62 -2.25 -26.20
CA PHE A 250 -4.30 -1.02 -26.92
C PHE A 250 -4.59 -1.09 -28.42
N ASP A 251 -5.15 -0.01 -28.93
CA ASP A 251 -5.22 0.36 -30.35
C ASP A 251 -4.62 1.78 -30.49
N ILE A 252 -3.36 1.83 -30.92
CA ILE A 252 -2.57 3.07 -31.05
C ILE A 252 -2.28 3.28 -32.55
N GLU A 253 -2.70 4.43 -33.09
CA GLU A 253 -2.54 4.76 -34.50
C GLU A 253 -1.22 5.52 -34.75
N ASN A 254 -0.59 5.32 -35.91
CA ASN A 254 0.66 6.01 -36.34
C ASN A 254 1.93 5.77 -35.50
N PHE A 255 1.94 4.85 -34.53
CA PHE A 255 3.16 4.48 -33.81
C PHE A 255 4.24 3.91 -34.75
N MET A 256 5.49 4.38 -34.61
CA MET A 256 6.66 4.01 -35.44
C MET A 256 6.44 4.18 -36.95
N GLY A 257 5.59 5.12 -37.36
CA GLY A 257 5.26 5.37 -38.77
C GLY A 257 4.13 4.49 -39.33
N GLY A 258 3.55 3.59 -38.53
CA GLY A 258 2.37 2.81 -38.88
C GLY A 258 2.65 1.40 -39.42
N ASP A 259 1.77 0.96 -40.31
CA ASP A 259 1.77 -0.35 -40.98
C ASP A 259 2.08 -1.56 -40.08
N GLU A 260 3.06 -2.39 -40.44
CA GLU A 260 3.33 -3.68 -39.81
C GLU A 260 4.04 -3.53 -38.46
N VAL A 261 4.94 -2.55 -38.33
CA VAL A 261 5.65 -2.26 -37.08
C VAL A 261 4.67 -1.80 -36.01
N GLY A 262 3.73 -0.90 -36.34
CA GLY A 262 2.67 -0.49 -35.42
C GLY A 262 1.82 -1.67 -34.92
N ARG A 263 1.42 -2.59 -35.83
CA ARG A 263 0.63 -3.78 -35.46
C ARG A 263 1.40 -4.78 -34.57
N ILE A 264 2.72 -4.88 -34.73
CA ILE A 264 3.57 -5.70 -33.85
C ILE A 264 3.69 -5.01 -32.48
N MET A 265 4.00 -3.71 -32.46
CA MET A 265 4.19 -2.96 -31.21
C MET A 265 2.91 -2.88 -30.37
N ASN A 266 1.72 -2.79 -30.98
CA ASN A 266 0.46 -2.83 -30.23
C ASN A 266 0.29 -4.17 -29.45
N LYS A 267 0.81 -5.30 -29.95
CA LYS A 267 0.84 -6.56 -29.17
C LYS A 267 1.87 -6.52 -28.05
N VAL A 268 3.07 -6.00 -28.33
CA VAL A 268 4.13 -5.82 -27.32
C VAL A 268 3.64 -4.94 -26.16
N PHE A 269 2.90 -3.87 -26.44
CA PHE A 269 2.26 -3.05 -25.41
C PHE A 269 1.20 -3.82 -24.63
N GLN A 270 0.36 -4.64 -25.28
CA GLN A 270 -0.65 -5.45 -24.59
C GLN A 270 -0.01 -6.47 -23.61
N GLU A 271 1.13 -7.06 -23.97
CA GLU A 271 1.86 -8.02 -23.13
C GLU A 271 2.69 -7.35 -22.01
N LEU A 272 3.31 -6.19 -22.28
CA LEU A 272 4.25 -5.55 -21.35
C LEU A 272 3.63 -4.47 -20.46
N THR A 273 2.48 -3.89 -20.80
CA THR A 273 1.91 -2.74 -20.05
C THR A 273 1.79 -2.97 -18.54
N PRO A 274 1.30 -4.12 -18.02
CA PRO A 274 1.23 -4.34 -16.58
C PRO A 274 2.60 -4.22 -15.89
N GLN A 275 3.68 -4.62 -16.57
CA GLN A 275 5.05 -4.55 -16.06
C GLN A 275 5.60 -3.11 -16.16
N VAL A 276 5.42 -2.45 -17.31
CA VAL A 276 5.81 -1.05 -17.53
C VAL A 276 5.12 -0.12 -16.54
N VAL A 277 3.82 -0.33 -16.28
CA VAL A 277 3.03 0.44 -15.31
C VAL A 277 3.62 0.32 -13.90
N GLU A 278 4.00 -0.86 -13.43
CA GLU A 278 4.67 -1.01 -12.12
C GLU A 278 6.05 -0.34 -12.06
N ILE A 279 6.75 -0.19 -13.20
CA ILE A 279 8.06 0.47 -13.26
C ILE A 279 7.92 2.01 -13.29
N ILE A 280 6.93 2.57 -14.00
CA ILE A 280 6.68 4.04 -14.02
C ILE A 280 5.80 4.53 -12.87
N LYS A 281 5.11 3.62 -12.14
CA LYS A 281 4.24 3.97 -11.01
C LYS A 281 4.92 4.93 -10.01
N PRO A 282 6.20 4.76 -9.59
CA PRO A 282 6.86 5.69 -8.67
C PRO A 282 6.90 7.14 -9.17
N ASP A 283 6.92 7.36 -10.49
CA ASP A 283 7.01 8.68 -11.12
C ASP A 283 5.63 9.32 -11.30
N ILE A 284 4.62 8.55 -11.72
CA ILE A 284 3.26 9.06 -11.99
C ILE A 284 2.34 9.10 -10.76
N LEU A 285 2.51 8.16 -9.81
CA LEU A 285 1.64 8.03 -8.65
C LEU A 285 1.68 9.27 -7.71
N PRO A 286 2.81 9.95 -7.47
CA PRO A 286 2.83 11.18 -6.68
C PRO A 286 1.97 12.30 -7.28
N GLY A 287 1.95 12.41 -8.62
CA GLY A 287 1.10 13.37 -9.34
C GLY A 287 -0.39 13.05 -9.15
N ILE A 288 -0.76 11.77 -9.36
CA ILE A 288 -2.14 11.28 -9.14
C ILE A 288 -2.58 11.50 -7.69
N LYS A 289 -1.72 11.18 -6.71
CA LYS A 289 -1.97 11.42 -5.28
C LYS A 289 -2.22 12.89 -5.00
N SER A 290 -1.36 13.78 -5.50
CA SER A 290 -1.47 15.23 -5.30
C SER A 290 -2.77 15.80 -5.90
N TYR A 291 -3.12 15.40 -7.11
CA TYR A 291 -4.34 15.84 -7.79
C TYR A 291 -5.61 15.40 -7.02
N VAL A 292 -5.72 14.11 -6.71
CA VAL A 292 -6.89 13.56 -5.99
C VAL A 292 -7.00 14.13 -4.57
N ALA A 293 -5.88 14.25 -3.84
CA ALA A 293 -5.88 14.85 -2.50
C ALA A 293 -6.28 16.32 -2.53
N SER A 294 -5.78 17.11 -3.49
CA SER A 294 -6.12 18.53 -3.62
C SER A 294 -7.62 18.71 -3.86
N ARG A 295 -8.18 18.01 -4.85
CA ARG A 295 -9.61 18.11 -5.22
C ARG A 295 -10.55 17.61 -4.12
N ALA A 296 -10.16 16.55 -3.42
CA ALA A 296 -10.89 16.06 -2.25
C ALA A 296 -10.76 17.01 -1.04
N ASN A 297 -9.63 17.70 -0.86
CA ASN A 297 -9.47 18.67 0.22
C ASN A 297 -10.27 19.96 -0.03
N GLU A 298 -10.29 20.46 -1.28
CA GLU A 298 -11.16 21.55 -1.74
C GLU A 298 -12.64 21.25 -1.43
N THR A 299 -13.07 20.01 -1.69
CA THR A 299 -14.42 19.52 -1.40
C THR A 299 -14.77 19.56 0.10
N ILE A 300 -13.87 19.08 0.98
CA ILE A 300 -14.22 18.85 2.40
C ILE A 300 -13.88 20.00 3.35
N GLN A 301 -13.06 20.98 2.94
CA GLN A 301 -12.57 22.03 3.84
C GLN A 301 -13.66 22.88 4.52
N HIS A 302 -14.85 22.95 3.90
CA HIS A 302 -16.00 23.69 4.41
C HIS A 302 -16.87 22.87 5.39
N LEU A 303 -16.66 21.55 5.49
CA LEU A 303 -17.45 20.64 6.32
C LEU A 303 -16.92 20.58 7.75
N THR A 304 -17.82 20.33 8.72
CA THR A 304 -17.42 19.98 10.09
C THR A 304 -17.39 18.46 10.29
N MET A 305 -16.80 18.00 11.40
CA MET A 305 -16.92 16.60 11.85
C MET A 305 -18.39 16.15 11.99
N ARG A 306 -19.33 17.04 12.34
CA ARG A 306 -20.76 16.69 12.43
C ARG A 306 -21.33 16.40 11.05
N ASP A 307 -20.98 17.19 10.06
CA ASP A 307 -21.50 17.04 8.69
C ASP A 307 -20.93 15.76 8.07
N LEU A 308 -19.65 15.46 8.31
CA LEU A 308 -19.06 14.15 8.00
C LEU A 308 -19.80 12.98 8.65
N PHE A 309 -20.16 13.08 9.93
CA PHE A 309 -20.98 12.06 10.59
C PHE A 309 -22.39 11.96 9.98
N ASN A 310 -23.01 13.06 9.57
CA ASN A 310 -24.31 13.04 8.90
C ASN A 310 -24.22 12.44 7.48
N ILE A 311 -23.19 12.80 6.70
CA ILE A 311 -22.90 12.28 5.36
C ILE A 311 -22.65 10.77 5.39
N LEU A 312 -21.76 10.32 6.27
CA LEU A 312 -21.34 8.92 6.33
C LEU A 312 -22.34 8.05 7.10
N LEU A 313 -22.97 8.56 8.17
CA LEU A 313 -23.76 7.75 9.11
C LEU A 313 -25.26 8.06 9.14
N GLY A 314 -25.73 9.13 8.49
CA GLY A 314 -27.15 9.47 8.42
C GLY A 314 -28.00 8.50 7.59
N GLU A 315 -29.32 8.70 7.64
CA GLU A 315 -30.26 7.98 6.76
C GLU A 315 -30.54 8.78 5.47
N ASN A 316 -30.49 10.10 5.60
CA ASN A 316 -30.80 11.18 4.66
C ASN A 316 -30.31 10.99 3.21
N GLU A 317 -31.05 11.57 2.25
CA GLU A 317 -30.62 11.62 0.85
C GLU A 317 -29.47 12.63 0.68
N ILE A 318 -28.71 12.51 -0.42
CA ILE A 318 -27.61 13.46 -0.73
C ILE A 318 -28.15 14.91 -0.81
N ARG A 319 -29.42 15.04 -1.19
CA ARG A 319 -30.14 16.32 -1.36
C ARG A 319 -30.24 17.12 -0.05
N ASP A 320 -30.46 16.44 1.07
CA ASP A 320 -30.59 17.06 2.39
C ASP A 320 -29.29 17.72 2.87
N ILE A 321 -28.15 17.32 2.28
CA ILE A 321 -26.79 17.74 2.67
C ILE A 321 -26.38 19.02 1.93
N ALA A 322 -26.97 19.31 0.75
CA ALA A 322 -26.68 20.54 0.00
C ALA A 322 -26.95 21.82 0.82
N HIS A 323 -27.87 21.74 1.79
CA HIS A 323 -28.23 22.82 2.71
C HIS A 323 -27.23 23.04 3.86
N LEU A 324 -26.24 22.15 4.05
CA LEU A 324 -25.19 22.26 5.07
C LEU A 324 -23.86 22.82 4.52
N ILE A 325 -23.81 23.07 3.21
CA ILE A 325 -22.57 23.34 2.45
C ILE A 325 -22.57 24.76 1.86
N ILE A 326 -23.74 25.41 1.85
CA ILE A 326 -23.91 26.82 1.51
C ILE A 326 -24.26 27.59 2.81
N PRO A 327 -23.57 28.71 3.12
CA PRO A 327 -23.79 29.49 4.35
C PRO A 327 -25.05 30.37 4.33
#